data_AF-X1AV25-F1
#
_entry.id   AF-X1AV25-F1
#
_cell.length_a   1.000
_cell.length_b   1.000
_cell.length_c   1.000
_cell.angle_alpha   90.00
_cell.angle_beta   90.00
_cell.angle_gamma   90.00
#
_symmetry.space_group_name_H-M   'P 1'
#
loop_
_entity.id
_entity.type
_entity.pdbx_description
1 polymer ?
#
loop_
_entity_poly.entity_id
_entity_poly.type
_entity_poly.pdbx_seq_one_letter_code
_entity_poly.pdbx_strand_id
1 'polypeptide(L)' 'MSIGLEHYLILSAILFSIGLYGALAKRNAIVILMSIEIMLIAVSITMVAFSRYIVPFI' A
#
# COMPACT_ATOMS: atom_id res chain seq x y z
N MET A 1 -22.31 6.04 5.19
CA MET A 1 -20.93 5.93 4.66
C MET A 1 -20.60 4.44 4.57
N SER A 2 -20.67 3.86 3.38
CA SER A 2 -20.31 2.45 3.15
C SER A 2 -18.80 2.37 2.91
N ILE A 3 -18.11 1.54 3.68
CA ILE A 3 -16.69 1.27 3.48
C ILE A 3 -16.56 0.35 2.26
N GLY A 4 -16.22 0.93 1.11
CA GLY A 4 -16.05 0.25 -0.17
C GLY A 4 -14.60 0.09 -0.60
N LEU A 5 -14.40 -0.55 -1.76
CA LEU A 5 -13.08 -0.76 -2.38
C LEU A 5 -12.24 0.53 -2.48
N GLU A 6 -12.88 1.66 -2.78
CA GLU A 6 -12.24 2.97 -2.90
C GLU A 6 -11.50 3.39 -1.61
N HIS A 7 -12.06 3.09 -0.44
CA HIS A 7 -11.43 3.46 0.84
C HIS A 7 -10.12 2.69 1.06
N TYR A 8 -10.09 1.41 0.66
CA TYR A 8 -8.89 0.59 0.74
C TYR A 8 -7.82 1.04 -0.27
N LEU A 9 -8.22 1.43 -1.48
CA LEU A 9 -7.33 1.98 -2.50
C LEU A 9 -6.70 3.32 -2.08
N ILE A 10 -7.49 4.22 -1.51
CA ILE A 10 -6.97 5.51 -1.00
C ILE A 10 -5.99 5.26 0.14
N LEU A 11 -6.32 4.38 1.08
CA LEU A 11 -5.43 4.03 2.19
C LEU A 11 -4.10 3.44 1.69
N SER A 12 -4.14 2.48 0.76
CA SER A 12 -2.93 1.88 0.23
C SER A 12 -2.10 2.86 -0.61
N ALA A 13 -2.74 3.76 -1.37
CA ALA A 13 -2.06 4.81 -2.11
C ALA A 13 -1.31 5.79 -1.18
N ILE A 14 -1.91 6.16 -0.05
CA ILE A 14 -1.27 7.00 0.96
C ILE A 14 -0.04 6.29 1.56
N LEU A 15 -0.21 5.04 1.99
CA LEU A 15 0.89 4.22 2.54
C LEU A 15 2.03 4.04 1.54
N PHE A 16 1.70 3.74 0.28
CA PHE A 16 2.69 3.61 -0.79
C PHE A 16 3.43 4.93 -1.02
N SER A 17 2.73 6.06 -1.03
CA SER A 17 3.33 7.39 -1.21
C SER A 17 4.27 7.77 -0.06
N ILE A 18 3.92 7.42 1.18
CA ILE A 18 4.79 7.59 2.36
C ILE A 18 6.05 6.74 2.23
N GLY A 19 5.90 5.47 1.85
CA GLY A 19 7.03 4.57 1.60
C GLY A 19 7.92 5.07 0.45
N LEU A 20 7.32 5.56 -0.64
CA LEU A 20 8.04 6.11 -1.78
C LEU A 20 8.84 7.37 -1.39
N TYR A 21 8.22 8.28 -0.63
CA TYR A 21 8.91 9.45 -0.10
C TYR A 21 10.05 9.06 0.84
N GLY A 22 9.83 8.09 1.74
CA GLY A 22 10.85 7.56 2.64
C GLY A 22 12.04 6.94 1.90
N ALA A 23 11.78 6.21 0.82
CA ALA A 23 12.81 5.58 0.00
C ALA A 23 13.66 6.62 -0.76
N LEU A 24 13.06 7.69 -1.27
CA LEU A 24 13.76 8.73 -2.04
C LEU A 24 14.47 9.77 -1.16
N ALA A 25 13.93 10.09 0.02
CA ALA A 25 14.44 11.16 0.88
C ALA A 25 15.65 10.73 1.73
N LYS A 26 15.95 9.43 1.82
CA LYS A 26 16.91 8.89 2.79
C LYS A 26 18.15 8.37 2.07
N ARG A 27 19.32 8.60 2.67
CA ARG A 27 20.62 8.10 2.20
C ARG A 27 21.08 6.83 2.91
N ASN A 28 20.42 6.46 4.02
CA ASN A 28 20.78 5.27 4.78
C ASN A 28 20.07 4.04 4.18
N ALA A 29 20.85 3.04 3.75
CA ALA A 29 20.34 1.83 3.11
C ALA A 29 19.29 1.10 3.97
N ILE A 30 19.46 1.07 5.29
CA ILE A 30 18.51 0.44 6.22
C ILE A 30 17.15 1.14 6.17
N VAL A 31 17.14 2.47 6.13
CA VAL A 31 15.89 3.25 6.10
C VAL A 31 15.21 3.14 4.74
N ILE A 32 15.99 3.04 3.66
CA ILE A 32 15.46 2.78 2.32
C ILE A 32 14.79 1.39 2.29
N LEU A 33 15.44 0.35 2.83
CA LEU A 33 14.87 -1.00 2.94
C LEU A 33 13.57 -1.01 3.76
N MET A 34 13.55 -0.35 4.91
CA MET A 34 12.34 -0.20 5.73
C MET A 34 11.22 0.50 4.97
N SER A 35 11.55 1.52 4.16
CA SER A 35 10.57 2.21 3.32
C SER A 35 10.03 1.31 2.21
N ILE A 36 10.87 0.45 1.64
CA ILE A 36 10.46 -0.57 0.66
C ILE A 36 9.52 -1.61 1.30
N GLU A 37 9.79 -2.06 2.53
CA GLU A 37 8.86 -2.95 3.26
C GLU A 37 7.48 -2.32 3.42
N ILE A 38 7.42 -1.02 3.77
CA ILE A 38 6.16 -0.27 3.85
C ILE A 38 5.45 -0.20 2.48
N MET A 39 6.19 0.03 1.39
CA MET A 39 5.62 0.02 0.03
C MET A 39 5.05 -1.36 -0.34
N LEU A 40 5.76 -2.45 -0.01
CA LEU A 40 5.32 -3.82 -0.28
C LEU A 40 4.07 -4.19 0.52
N ILE A 41 3.97 -3.72 1.77
CA ILE A 41 2.76 -3.88 2.59
C ILE A 41 1.57 -3.15 1.94
N ALA A 42 1.77 -1.93 1.45
CA ALA A 42 0.72 -1.15 0.78
C ALA A 42 0.19 -1.85 -0.49
N VAL A 43 1.09 -2.40 -1.32
CA VAL A 43 0.71 -3.18 -2.51
C VAL A 43 -0.07 -4.44 -2.12
N SER A 44 0.34 -5.11 -1.04
CA SER A 44 -0.35 -6.31 -0.55
C SER A 44 -1.78 -6.00 -0.08
N ILE A 45 -2.00 -4.85 0.59
CA ILE A 45 -3.35 -4.38 0.96
C ILE A 45 -4.22 -4.16 -0.30
N THR A 46 -3.67 -3.52 -1.33
CA THR A 46 -4.36 -3.31 -2.61
C THR A 46 -4.75 -4.63 -3.26
N MET A 47 -3.84 -5.61 -3.26
CA MET A 47 -4.08 -6.94 -3.82
C MET A 47 -5.20 -7.68 -3.08
N VAL A 48 -5.19 -7.65 -1.74
CA VAL A 48 -6.26 -8.27 -0.91
C VAL A 48 -7.60 -7.57 -1.13
N ALA A 49 -7.60 -6.24 -1.23
CA ALA A 49 -8.83 -5.48 -1.54
C ALA A 49 -9.39 -5.88 -2.91
N PHE A 50 -8.57 -5.98 -3.95
CA PHE A 50 -9.03 -6.46 -5.25
C PHE A 50 -9.51 -7.91 -5.22
N SER A 51 -8.82 -8.79 -4.49
CA SER A 51 -9.27 -10.16 -4.27
C SER A 51 -10.67 -10.21 -3.63
N ARG A 52 -10.97 -9.29 -2.72
CA ARG A 52 -12.26 -9.28 -2.02
C ARG A 52 -13.41 -8.60 -2.76
N TYR A 53 -13.13 -7.56 -3.55
CA TYR A 53 -14.16 -6.74 -4.17
C TYR A 53 -14.32 -6.96 -5.68
N ILE A 54 -13.27 -7.41 -6.38
CA ILE A 54 -13.30 -7.64 -7.83
C ILE A 54 -13.45 -9.12 -8.14
N VAL A 55 -12.82 -10.01 -7.39
CA VAL A 55 -12.95 -11.45 -7.62
C VAL A 55 -14.25 -11.89 -6.97
N PRO A 56 -15.25 -12.37 -7.75
CA PRO A 56 -16.46 -12.93 -7.16
C PRO A 56 -16.04 -14.20 -6.43
N PHE A 57 -16.14 -14.20 -5.09
CA PHE A 57 -16.15 -15.45 -4.35
C PHE A 57 -17.34 -16.26 -4.89
N ILE A 58 -17.03 -17.33 -5.62
CA ILE A 58 -18.01 -18.33 -6.03
C ILE A 58 -18.65 -18.95 -4.78
#